data_AF-A0A2G5BBV5-F1
#
_entry.id   AF-A0A2G5BBV5-F1
#
_cell.length_a   1.000
_cell.length_b   1.000
_cell.length_c   1.000
_cell.angle_alpha   90.00
_cell.angle_beta   90.00
_cell.angle_gamma   90.00
#
_symmetry.space_group_name_H-M   'P 1'
#
loop_
_entity.id
_entity.type
_entity.pdbx_description
1 polymer ?
#
loop_
_entity_poly.entity_id
_entity_poly.type
_entity_poly.pdbx_seq_one_letter_code
_entity_poly.pdbx_strand_id
1 'polypeptide(L)'
;KHALVVGINYYDAAYSQTSNINGAHAIRALLIGKYGYSERNVTLLSDDQTDERCHPTHHAITAAIGRIMRAVRPGDTVFFYFCGFGRLPTQLQDCPDDTIEDIKRIHGDYILPCDFESAGAIDSEFLHAHLVRALPPSVRLT
;
A
#
# COMPACT_ATOMS: atom_id res chain seq x y z
N LYS A 1 1.27 18.94 2.05
CA LYS A 1 0.34 17.78 2.04
C LYS A 1 0.76 16.78 0.99
N HIS A 2 0.91 15.51 1.36
CA HIS A 2 1.35 14.41 0.50
C HIS A 2 0.46 13.18 0.72
N ALA A 3 0.17 12.41 -0.33
CA ALA A 3 -0.61 11.20 -0.20
C ALA A 3 -0.08 10.06 -1.06
N LEU A 4 -0.15 8.84 -0.53
CA LEU A 4 0.00 7.59 -1.26
C LEU A 4 -1.31 6.82 -1.14
N VAL A 5 -1.89 6.50 -2.29
CA VAL A 5 -3.14 5.75 -2.41
C VAL A 5 -2.84 4.48 -3.20
N VAL A 6 -3.12 3.32 -2.62
CA VAL A 6 -2.84 2.01 -3.21
C VAL A 6 -4.14 1.22 -3.27
N GLY A 7 -4.49 0.74 -4.46
CA GLY A 7 -5.65 -0.15 -4.68
C GLY A 7 -5.23 -1.34 -5.52
N ILE A 8 -5.51 -2.56 -5.06
CA ILE A 8 -5.06 -3.79 -5.73
C ILE A 8 -6.22 -4.77 -5.85
N ASN A 9 -6.51 -5.19 -7.08
CA ASN A 9 -7.56 -6.15 -7.40
C ASN A 9 -7.01 -7.57 -7.69
N TYR A 10 -5.71 -7.72 -7.92
CA TYR A 10 -5.04 -9.00 -8.19
C TYR A 10 -5.63 -9.72 -9.41
N TYR A 11 -5.83 -9.00 -10.52
CA TYR A 11 -6.62 -9.44 -11.69
C TYR A 11 -6.26 -10.81 -12.30
N ASP A 12 -5.02 -11.26 -12.13
CA ASP A 12 -4.53 -12.54 -12.66
C ASP A 12 -4.54 -13.69 -11.64
N ALA A 13 -4.99 -13.44 -10.42
CA ALA A 13 -5.02 -14.43 -9.36
C ALA A 13 -6.40 -15.08 -9.22
N ALA A 14 -6.41 -16.35 -8.78
CA ALA A 14 -7.64 -17.08 -8.42
C ALA A 14 -8.43 -16.44 -7.25
N TYR A 15 -7.82 -15.46 -6.59
CA TYR A 15 -8.36 -14.73 -5.44
C TYR A 15 -8.58 -13.23 -5.76
N SER A 16 -8.78 -12.89 -7.04
CA SER A 16 -9.02 -11.51 -7.47
C SER A 16 -10.26 -10.87 -6.81
N GLN A 17 -10.22 -9.55 -6.67
CA GLN A 17 -11.31 -8.70 -6.19
C GLN A 17 -11.60 -7.62 -7.22
N THR A 18 -12.79 -7.01 -7.20
CA THR A 18 -13.19 -6.03 -8.22
C THR A 18 -13.39 -4.62 -7.67
N SER A 19 -13.39 -4.44 -6.36
CA SER A 19 -13.81 -3.18 -5.71
C SER A 19 -12.69 -2.29 -5.21
N ASN A 20 -11.47 -2.80 -5.03
CA ASN A 20 -10.43 -2.07 -4.28
C ASN A 20 -9.94 -0.84 -5.03
N ILE A 21 -9.75 -0.98 -6.36
CA ILE A 21 -9.35 0.14 -7.21
C ILE A 21 -10.39 1.25 -7.24
N ASN A 22 -11.69 0.93 -7.18
CA ASN A 22 -12.76 1.94 -7.19
C ASN A 22 -12.67 2.80 -5.92
N GLY A 23 -12.37 2.17 -4.78
CA GLY A 23 -12.09 2.87 -3.52
C GLY A 23 -10.86 3.78 -3.63
N ALA A 24 -9.76 3.27 -4.19
CA ALA A 24 -8.53 4.04 -4.37
C ALA A 24 -8.74 5.28 -5.27
N HIS A 25 -9.40 5.12 -6.42
CA HIS A 25 -9.74 6.24 -7.31
C HIS A 25 -10.66 7.27 -6.64
N ALA A 26 -11.66 6.82 -5.90
CA ALA A 26 -12.56 7.70 -5.15
C ALA A 26 -11.82 8.49 -4.06
N ILE A 27 -10.93 7.84 -3.32
CA ILE A 27 -10.09 8.50 -2.29
C ILE A 27 -9.16 9.52 -2.94
N ARG A 28 -8.48 9.17 -4.05
CA ARG A 28 -7.64 10.13 -4.79
C ARG A 28 -8.44 11.36 -5.21
N ALA A 29 -9.62 11.16 -5.82
CA ALA A 29 -10.48 12.25 -6.26
C ALA A 29 -10.93 13.13 -5.08
N LEU A 30 -11.26 12.53 -3.94
CA LEU A 30 -11.65 13.23 -2.72
C LEU A 30 -10.51 14.05 -2.12
N LEU A 31 -9.29 13.50 -2.07
CA LEU A 31 -8.10 14.20 -1.57
C LEU A 31 -7.82 15.47 -2.38
N ILE A 32 -7.88 15.36 -3.71
CA ILE A 32 -7.62 16.48 -4.62
C ILE A 32 -8.77 17.49 -4.57
N GLY A 33 -10.01 17.02 -4.80
CA GLY A 33 -11.18 17.90 -4.97
C GLY A 33 -11.68 18.55 -3.68
N LYS A 34 -11.57 17.88 -2.53
CA LYS A 34 -12.15 18.36 -1.26
C LYS A 34 -11.13 18.70 -0.19
N TYR A 35 -10.04 17.92 -0.08
CA TYR A 35 -9.06 18.11 0.99
C TYR A 35 -7.84 18.95 0.59
N GLY A 36 -7.83 19.48 -0.63
CA GLY A 36 -6.82 20.44 -1.11
C GLY A 36 -5.43 19.82 -1.29
N TYR A 37 -5.35 18.52 -1.58
CA TYR A 37 -4.09 17.92 -2.01
C TYR A 37 -3.81 18.32 -3.47
N SER A 38 -2.59 18.75 -3.75
CA SER A 38 -2.18 18.98 -5.14
C SER A 38 -2.00 17.63 -5.83
N GLU A 39 -2.45 17.51 -7.08
CA GLU A 39 -2.34 16.27 -7.86
C GLU A 39 -0.91 15.72 -7.91
N ARG A 40 0.10 16.59 -8.08
CA ARG A 40 1.53 16.21 -8.07
C ARG A 40 2.02 15.61 -6.75
N ASN A 41 1.28 15.83 -5.65
CA ASN A 41 1.60 15.32 -4.33
C ASN A 41 0.75 14.10 -3.95
N VAL A 42 -0.10 13.60 -4.85
CA VAL A 42 -0.92 12.39 -4.65
C VAL A 42 -0.43 11.32 -5.61
N THR A 43 0.26 10.31 -5.08
CA THR A 43 0.65 9.13 -5.84
C THR A 43 -0.47 8.09 -5.76
N LEU A 44 -0.94 7.62 -6.91
CA LEU A 44 -1.88 6.50 -7.01
C LEU A 44 -1.17 5.30 -7.62
N LEU A 45 -1.14 4.19 -6.90
CA LEU A 45 -0.68 2.91 -7.40
C LEU A 45 -1.89 1.96 -7.52
N SER A 46 -2.15 1.46 -8.71
CA SER A 46 -3.24 0.53 -8.96
C SER A 46 -2.99 -0.36 -10.17
N ASP A 47 -3.48 -1.60 -10.10
CA ASP A 47 -3.24 -2.67 -11.07
C ASP A 47 -4.19 -2.63 -12.28
N ASP A 48 -5.02 -1.60 -12.39
CA ASP A 48 -5.81 -1.24 -13.57
C ASP A 48 -5.10 -0.24 -14.50
N GLN A 49 -3.95 0.31 -14.07
CA GLN A 49 -3.23 1.31 -14.86
C GLN A 49 -2.44 0.68 -16.02
N THR A 50 -2.32 1.41 -17.11
CA THR A 50 -1.54 0.99 -18.29
C THR A 50 -0.04 1.22 -18.11
N ASP A 51 0.37 2.19 -17.29
CA ASP A 51 1.78 2.41 -16.94
C ASP A 51 2.18 1.45 -15.82
N GLU A 52 3.03 0.48 -16.13
CA GLU A 52 3.57 -0.50 -15.18
C GLU A 52 4.28 0.17 -13.99
N ARG A 53 4.79 1.40 -14.14
CA ARG A 53 5.42 2.16 -13.04
C ARG A 53 4.42 2.57 -11.96
N CYS A 54 3.14 2.60 -12.31
CA CYS A 54 2.03 2.87 -11.40
C CYS A 54 1.40 1.58 -10.85
N HIS A 55 1.89 0.40 -11.22
CA HIS A 55 1.41 -0.83 -10.61
C HIS A 55 1.86 -0.92 -9.14
N PRO A 56 1.02 -1.48 -8.26
CA PRO A 56 1.26 -1.53 -6.82
C PRO A 56 2.19 -2.68 -6.45
N THR A 57 3.38 -2.71 -7.06
CA THR A 57 4.45 -3.68 -6.75
C THR A 57 5.10 -3.35 -5.42
N HIS A 58 5.80 -4.33 -4.83
CA HIS A 58 6.55 -4.15 -3.60
C HIS A 58 7.53 -2.98 -3.73
N HIS A 59 8.25 -2.94 -4.85
CA HIS A 59 9.18 -1.85 -5.15
C HIS A 59 8.47 -0.50 -5.28
N ALA A 60 7.36 -0.43 -6.02
CA ALA A 60 6.64 0.83 -6.24
C ALA A 60 6.09 1.41 -4.93
N ILE A 61 5.47 0.58 -4.08
CA ILE A 61 4.90 1.00 -2.80
C ILE A 61 6.01 1.51 -1.88
N THR A 62 7.08 0.73 -1.68
CA THR A 62 8.19 1.11 -0.80
C THR A 62 8.95 2.34 -1.30
N ALA A 63 9.15 2.47 -2.62
CA ALA A 63 9.75 3.64 -3.23
C ALA A 63 8.88 4.90 -3.05
N ALA A 64 7.56 4.78 -3.20
CA ALA A 64 6.63 5.89 -2.99
C ALA A 64 6.64 6.38 -1.53
N ILE A 65 6.64 5.46 -0.55
CA ILE A 65 6.81 5.79 0.87
C ILE A 65 8.10 6.59 1.08
N GLY A 66 9.23 6.08 0.57
CA GLY A 66 10.51 6.77 0.70
C GLY A 66 10.54 8.16 0.04
N ARG A 67 9.86 8.33 -1.11
CA ARG A 67 9.74 9.64 -1.77
C ARG A 67 8.95 10.63 -0.92
N ILE A 68 7.84 10.20 -0.31
CA ILE A 68 7.06 11.04 0.59
C ILE A 68 7.90 11.44 1.80
N MET A 69 8.57 10.49 2.46
CA MET A 69 9.38 10.78 3.64
C MET A 69 10.52 11.76 3.37
N ARG A 70 11.09 11.77 2.16
CA ARG A 70 12.11 12.76 1.75
C ARG A 70 11.53 14.14 1.43
N ALA A 71 10.26 14.23 1.07
CA ALA A 71 9.63 15.46 0.61
C ALA A 71 8.91 16.24 1.73
N VAL A 72 8.44 15.54 2.76
CA VAL A 72 7.63 16.12 3.85
C VAL A 72 8.42 17.13 4.68
N ARG A 73 7.75 18.19 5.11
CA ARG A 73 8.28 19.26 5.96
C ARG A 73 7.47 19.40 7.24
N PRO A 74 8.02 19.97 8.32
CA PRO A 74 7.25 20.24 9.54
C PRO A 74 5.94 20.99 9.24
N GLY A 75 4.83 20.53 9.83
CA GLY A 75 3.49 21.05 9.56
C GLY A 75 2.75 20.40 8.39
N ASP A 76 3.42 19.55 7.59
CA ASP A 76 2.74 18.78 6.55
C ASP A 76 1.77 17.73 7.11
N THR A 77 0.84 17.32 6.24
CA THR A 77 0.02 16.13 6.44
C THR A 77 0.37 15.10 5.37
N VAL A 78 0.61 13.87 5.82
CA VAL A 78 0.74 12.67 5.00
C VAL A 78 -0.55 11.87 5.10
N PHE A 79 -1.05 11.38 3.99
CA PHE A 79 -2.19 10.45 3.95
C PHE A 79 -1.76 9.14 3.29
N PHE A 80 -1.96 8.01 3.97
CA PHE A 80 -1.68 6.69 3.42
C PHE A 80 -2.95 5.86 3.36
N TYR A 81 -3.36 5.47 2.16
CA TYR A 81 -4.51 4.61 1.93
C TYR A 81 -4.08 3.34 1.22
N PHE A 82 -4.44 2.20 1.79
CA PHE A 82 -4.23 0.89 1.20
C PHE A 82 -5.56 0.13 1.15
N CYS A 83 -5.90 -0.41 -0.02
CA CYS A 83 -7.01 -1.32 -0.20
C CYS A 83 -6.53 -2.53 -1.02
N GLY A 84 -6.47 -3.68 -0.36
CA GLY A 84 -5.92 -4.93 -0.88
C GLY A 84 -5.92 -6.00 0.21
N PHE A 85 -5.21 -7.11 0.00
CA PHE A 85 -5.09 -8.16 1.00
C PHE A 85 -4.13 -7.77 2.13
N GLY A 86 -4.61 -7.90 3.37
CA GLY A 86 -3.82 -7.77 4.60
C GLY A 86 -3.51 -9.11 5.28
N ARG A 87 -3.64 -10.21 4.53
CA ARG A 87 -3.36 -11.59 4.91
C ARG A 87 -3.15 -12.41 3.64
N LEU A 88 -2.54 -13.58 3.74
CA LEU A 88 -2.49 -14.52 2.62
C LEU A 88 -3.92 -14.92 2.23
N PRO A 89 -4.26 -14.95 0.93
CA PRO A 89 -5.50 -15.56 0.46
C PRO A 89 -5.63 -16.99 0.97
N THR A 90 -6.83 -17.41 1.39
CA THR A 90 -7.08 -18.75 1.96
C THR A 90 -6.62 -19.88 1.04
N GLN A 91 -6.70 -19.67 -0.28
CA GLN A 91 -6.22 -20.59 -1.30
C GLN A 91 -4.70 -20.86 -1.24
N LEU A 92 -3.94 -20.00 -0.56
CA LEU A 92 -2.50 -20.11 -0.33
C LEU A 92 -2.16 -20.49 1.13
N GLN A 93 -3.15 -20.78 1.97
CA GLN A 93 -3.00 -21.10 3.40
C GLN A 93 -3.07 -22.62 3.69
N ASP A 94 -3.52 -23.44 2.73
CA ASP A 94 -3.76 -24.86 2.97
C ASP A 94 -2.52 -25.71 2.66
N CYS A 95 -1.52 -25.63 3.54
CA CYS A 95 -0.38 -26.54 3.56
C CYS A 95 -0.39 -27.36 4.87
N PRO A 96 -0.63 -28.69 4.82
CA PRO A 96 -0.75 -29.51 6.03
C PRO A 96 0.54 -29.61 6.86
N ASP A 97 1.68 -29.17 6.31
CA ASP A 97 3.00 -29.18 6.95
C ASP A 97 3.50 -27.76 7.35
N ASP A 98 2.60 -26.77 7.45
CA ASP A 98 2.98 -25.39 7.76
C ASP A 98 3.74 -25.26 9.09
N THR A 99 4.92 -24.64 9.03
CA THR A 99 5.75 -24.33 10.20
C THR A 99 5.18 -23.15 11.01
N ILE A 100 5.72 -22.90 12.21
CA ILE A 100 5.37 -21.69 12.99
C ILE A 100 5.66 -20.41 12.18
N GLU A 101 6.68 -20.41 11.33
CA GLU A 101 6.98 -19.29 10.44
C GLU A 101 5.94 -19.16 9.32
N ASP A 102 5.47 -20.26 8.75
CA ASP A 102 4.39 -20.26 7.75
C ASP A 102 3.08 -19.76 8.37
N ILE A 103 2.76 -20.17 9.59
CA ILE A 103 1.58 -19.69 10.32
C ILE A 103 1.70 -18.19 10.62
N LYS A 104 2.88 -17.68 10.98
CA LYS A 104 3.12 -16.24 11.13
C LYS A 104 3.05 -15.50 9.80
N ARG A 105 3.48 -16.14 8.71
CA ARG A 105 3.32 -15.62 7.34
C ARG A 105 1.85 -15.63 6.93
N ILE A 106 1.02 -16.53 7.45
CA ILE A 106 -0.42 -16.61 7.15
C ILE A 106 -1.25 -15.63 7.99
N HIS A 107 -0.89 -15.46 9.26
CA HIS A 107 -1.59 -14.61 10.23
C HIS A 107 -0.87 -13.29 10.55
N GLY A 108 0.15 -12.94 9.79
CA GLY A 108 0.98 -11.77 10.05
C GLY A 108 0.29 -10.47 9.71
N ASP A 109 0.73 -9.40 10.37
CA ASP A 109 0.34 -8.03 10.05
C ASP A 109 1.19 -7.52 8.88
N TYR A 110 0.69 -7.65 7.66
CA TYR A 110 1.35 -7.15 6.45
C TYR A 110 0.32 -6.70 5.41
N ILE A 111 0.79 -6.00 4.40
CA ILE A 111 0.05 -5.73 3.16
C ILE A 111 0.67 -6.53 2.01
N LEU A 112 -0.15 -6.99 1.07
CA LEU A 112 0.31 -7.75 -0.10
C LEU A 112 0.35 -6.87 -1.35
N PRO A 113 1.54 -6.53 -1.86
CA PRO A 113 1.69 -5.96 -3.20
C PRO A 113 1.15 -6.87 -4.31
N CYS A 114 0.98 -6.37 -5.53
CA CYS A 114 0.50 -7.23 -6.63
C CYS A 114 1.50 -8.34 -7.03
N ASP A 115 2.78 -8.18 -6.72
CA ASP A 115 3.88 -9.11 -7.02
C ASP A 115 4.38 -9.88 -5.78
N PHE A 116 3.58 -9.94 -4.71
CA PHE A 116 4.00 -10.48 -3.41
C PHE A 116 4.50 -11.95 -3.47
N GLU A 117 4.05 -12.73 -4.45
CA GLU A 117 4.51 -14.12 -4.64
C GLU A 117 6.00 -14.19 -5.00
N SER A 118 6.53 -13.19 -5.71
CA SER A 118 7.95 -13.13 -6.09
C SER A 118 8.76 -12.13 -5.26
N ALA A 119 8.16 -11.02 -4.83
CA ALA A 119 8.83 -9.93 -4.12
C ALA A 119 8.60 -9.94 -2.60
N GLY A 120 7.67 -10.76 -2.10
CA GLY A 120 7.29 -10.83 -0.69
C GLY A 120 6.24 -9.79 -0.28
N ALA A 121 5.71 -9.98 0.93
CA ALA A 121 4.79 -9.05 1.58
C ALA A 121 5.54 -7.86 2.21
N ILE A 122 4.84 -6.75 2.45
CA ILE A 122 5.37 -5.62 3.22
C ILE A 122 4.82 -5.72 4.64
N ASP A 123 5.69 -6.04 5.61
CA ASP A 123 5.30 -6.20 7.00
C ASP A 123 5.02 -4.88 7.76
N SER A 124 4.34 -5.01 8.89
CA SER A 124 3.97 -3.88 9.74
C SER A 124 5.17 -3.20 10.39
N GLU A 125 6.30 -3.88 10.63
CA GLU A 125 7.51 -3.24 11.17
C GLU A 125 8.15 -2.35 10.11
N PHE A 126 8.17 -2.76 8.84
CA PHE A 126 8.58 -1.90 7.73
C PHE A 126 7.70 -0.67 7.64
N LEU A 127 6.37 -0.84 7.64
CA LEU A 127 5.43 0.27 7.58
C LEU A 127 5.61 1.20 8.79
N HIS A 128 5.74 0.65 10.00
CA HIS A 128 5.94 1.45 11.22
C HIS A 128 7.29 2.19 11.19
N ALA A 129 8.37 1.55 10.76
CA ALA A 129 9.68 2.18 10.65
C ALA A 129 9.66 3.36 9.67
N HIS A 130 9.01 3.20 8.51
CA HIS A 130 9.09 4.18 7.41
C HIS A 130 7.94 5.17 7.36
N LEU A 131 6.78 4.87 7.93
CA LEU A 131 5.64 5.77 7.99
C LEU A 131 5.42 6.36 9.39
N VAL A 132 5.98 5.79 10.46
CA VAL A 132 5.78 6.33 11.81
C VAL A 132 7.10 6.83 12.41
N ARG A 133 8.09 5.96 12.59
CA ARG A 133 9.36 6.36 13.22
C ARG A 133 10.16 7.36 12.39
N ALA A 134 10.07 7.27 11.06
CA ALA A 134 10.76 8.18 10.14
C ALA A 134 10.06 9.54 9.95
N LEU A 135 8.86 9.75 10.52
CA LEU A 135 8.16 11.03 10.37
C LEU A 135 8.89 12.16 11.11
N PRO A 136 9.13 13.30 10.43
CA PRO A 136 9.63 14.48 11.12
C PRO A 136 8.65 14.97 12.20
N PRO A 137 9.16 15.65 13.26
CA PRO A 137 8.32 16.30 14.24
C PRO A 137 7.29 17.24 13.60
N SER A 138 6.10 17.30 14.19
CA SER A 138 4.99 18.15 13.73
C SER A 138 4.42 17.79 12.35
N VAL A 139 4.77 16.63 11.78
CA VAL A 139 4.05 16.04 10.64
C VAL A 139 2.93 15.15 11.15
N ARG A 140 1.74 15.28 10.56
CA ARG A 140 0.60 14.39 10.85
C ARG A 140 0.51 13.31 9.77
N LEU A 141 0.49 12.05 10.17
CA LEU A 141 0.06 10.94 9.31
C LEU A 141 -1.42 10.64 9.58
N THR A 142 -2.15 10.32 8.52
CA THR A 142 -3.52 9.82 8.55
C THR A 142 -3.65 8.63 7.64
#